data_AF-A0A3D5NW70-F1
#
_entry.id   AF-A0A3D5NW70-F1
#
_cell.length_a   1.000
_cell.length_b   1.000
_cell.length_c   1.000
_cell.angle_alpha   90.00
_cell.angle_beta   90.00
_cell.angle_gamma   90.00
#
_symmetry.space_group_name_H-M   'P 1'
#
loop_
_entity.id
_entity.type
_entity.pdbx_description
1 polymer ?
#
loop_
_entity_poly.entity_id
_entity_poly.type
_entity_poly.pdbx_seq_one_letter_code
_entity_poly.pdbx_strand_id
1 'polypeptide(L)'
;MAKLWDDVRKSLKDFSSAAMEKAEEFGKVASDKAEELTKVGKITWEIKQLKRTRERQFLELGQLTFDLANKNELGTLGKNDSVQQYVNEIKTLTAEIGIKQARIDAIHAEFGMPVEGFVEEADIHSASEGGTVENAETKISDDDSDKSDSTDAKKK
;
A
#
# COMPACT_ATOMS: atom_id res chain seq x y z
N MET A 1 -28.12 23.53 -61.50
CA MET A 1 -28.61 22.69 -60.39
C MET A 1 -27.73 21.48 -60.06
N ALA A 2 -26.84 20.99 -60.95
CA ALA A 2 -25.92 19.88 -60.64
C ALA A 2 -24.86 20.18 -59.55
N LYS A 3 -24.41 21.44 -59.45
CA LYS A 3 -23.35 21.86 -58.49
C LYS A 3 -23.71 21.65 -57.02
N LEU A 4 -24.98 21.77 -56.65
CA LEU A 4 -25.42 21.61 -55.25
C LEU A 4 -25.39 20.14 -54.80
N TRP A 5 -25.64 19.19 -55.70
CA TRP A 5 -25.57 17.77 -55.39
C TRP A 5 -24.12 17.27 -55.33
N ASP A 6 -23.24 17.81 -56.18
CA ASP A 6 -21.81 17.54 -56.12
C ASP A 6 -21.17 18.08 -54.82
N ASP A 7 -21.59 19.25 -54.33
CA ASP A 7 -21.11 19.80 -53.05
C ASP A 7 -21.63 19.00 -51.83
N VAL A 8 -22.86 18.47 -51.88
CA VAL A 8 -23.37 17.54 -50.86
C VAL A 8 -22.61 16.21 -50.91
N ARG A 9 -22.31 15.69 -52.10
CA ARG A 9 -21.55 14.45 -52.25
C ARG A 9 -20.09 14.61 -51.81
N LYS A 10 -19.46 15.76 -52.08
CA LYS A 10 -18.12 16.09 -51.59
C LYS A 10 -18.10 16.23 -50.08
N SER A 11 -18.98 17.03 -49.49
CA SER A 11 -19.04 17.19 -48.03
C SER A 11 -19.38 15.90 -47.30
N LEU A 12 -20.22 15.02 -47.87
CA LEU A 12 -20.46 13.68 -47.30
C LEU A 12 -19.24 12.77 -47.42
N LYS A 13 -18.50 12.84 -48.54
CA LYS A 13 -17.26 12.08 -48.71
C LYS A 13 -16.18 12.57 -47.76
N ASP A 14 -16.02 13.87 -47.62
CA ASP A 14 -15.06 14.51 -46.73
C ASP A 14 -15.42 14.24 -45.26
N PHE A 15 -16.72 14.23 -44.91
CA PHE A 15 -17.19 13.83 -43.59
C PHE A 15 -17.02 12.33 -43.34
N SER A 16 -17.25 11.49 -44.35
CA SER A 16 -17.03 10.03 -44.26
C SER A 16 -15.55 9.69 -44.11
N SER A 17 -14.66 10.37 -44.83
CA SER A 17 -13.21 10.19 -44.69
C SER A 17 -12.70 10.76 -43.38
N ALA A 18 -13.16 11.96 -42.97
CA ALA A 18 -12.79 12.55 -41.69
C ALA A 18 -13.33 11.74 -40.50
N ALA A 19 -14.52 11.15 -40.61
CA ALA A 19 -15.06 10.25 -39.59
C ALA A 19 -14.29 8.92 -39.54
N MET A 20 -13.83 8.41 -40.68
CA MET A 20 -13.04 7.19 -40.75
C MET A 20 -11.62 7.39 -40.19
N GLU A 21 -10.95 8.48 -40.56
CA GLU A 21 -9.64 8.87 -40.03
C GLU A 21 -9.72 9.12 -38.51
N LYS A 22 -10.75 9.84 -38.07
CA LYS A 22 -10.99 10.09 -36.65
C LYS A 22 -11.37 8.82 -35.88
N ALA A 23 -12.12 7.89 -36.47
CA ALA A 23 -12.40 6.59 -35.87
C ALA A 23 -11.15 5.69 -35.80
N GLU A 24 -10.26 5.77 -36.79
CA GLU A 24 -8.99 5.05 -36.78
C GLU A 24 -8.05 5.59 -35.69
N GLU A 25 -7.97 6.91 -35.53
CA GLU A 25 -7.22 7.55 -34.44
C GLU A 25 -7.81 7.20 -33.07
N PHE A 26 -9.14 7.28 -32.91
CA PHE A 26 -9.79 6.84 -31.67
C PHE A 26 -9.62 5.33 -31.41
N GLY A 27 -9.57 4.51 -32.44
CA GLY A 27 -9.34 3.07 -32.35
C GLY A 27 -7.94 2.74 -31.84
N LYS A 28 -6.91 3.44 -32.36
CA LYS A 28 -5.52 3.29 -31.89
C LYS A 28 -5.36 3.75 -30.44
N VAL A 29 -5.86 4.93 -30.11
CA VAL A 29 -5.80 5.48 -28.73
C VAL A 29 -6.56 4.61 -27.73
N ALA A 30 -7.73 4.08 -28.10
CA ALA A 30 -8.49 3.17 -27.23
C ALA A 30 -7.78 1.83 -27.02
N SER A 31 -7.16 1.28 -28.07
CA SER A 31 -6.36 0.06 -27.97
C SER A 31 -5.15 0.25 -27.06
N ASP A 32 -4.40 1.34 -27.25
CA ASP A 32 -3.21 1.64 -26.45
C ASP A 32 -3.57 1.86 -24.98
N LYS A 33 -4.67 2.58 -24.70
CA LYS A 33 -5.18 2.78 -23.33
C LYS A 33 -5.70 1.48 -22.69
N ALA A 34 -6.32 0.60 -23.47
CA ALA A 34 -6.76 -0.70 -22.97
C ALA A 34 -5.56 -1.61 -22.63
N GLU A 35 -4.49 -1.54 -23.42
CA GLU A 35 -3.24 -2.26 -23.16
C GLU A 35 -2.55 -1.75 -21.89
N GLU A 36 -2.46 -0.42 -21.71
CA GLU A 36 -1.93 0.20 -20.50
C GLU A 36 -2.71 -0.24 -19.25
N LEU A 37 -4.03 -0.07 -19.24
CA LEU A 37 -4.89 -0.42 -18.11
C LEU A 37 -4.78 -1.90 -17.76
N THR A 38 -4.61 -2.79 -18.74
CA THR A 38 -4.43 -4.22 -18.51
C THR A 38 -3.07 -4.51 -17.87
N LYS A 39 -1.99 -3.89 -18.36
CA LYS A 39 -0.64 -4.05 -17.81
C LYS A 39 -0.56 -3.53 -16.38
N VAL A 40 -1.05 -2.31 -16.14
CA VAL A 40 -1.12 -1.70 -14.82
C VAL A 40 -1.99 -2.54 -13.89
N GLY A 41 -3.18 -2.95 -14.34
CA GLY A 41 -4.11 -3.77 -13.55
C GLY A 41 -3.50 -5.09 -13.07
N LYS A 42 -2.71 -5.77 -13.92
CA LYS A 42 -1.98 -6.98 -13.53
C LYS A 42 -0.97 -6.69 -12.41
N ILE A 43 -0.13 -5.67 -12.58
CA ILE A 43 0.91 -5.31 -11.60
C ILE A 43 0.27 -4.87 -10.27
N THR A 44 -0.82 -4.10 -10.33
CA THR A 44 -1.58 -3.67 -9.15
C THR A 44 -2.15 -4.86 -8.38
N TRP A 45 -2.65 -5.88 -9.08
CA TRP A 45 -3.11 -7.11 -8.42
C TRP A 45 -1.96 -7.83 -7.72
N GLU A 46 -0.80 -7.95 -8.37
CA GLU A 46 0.40 -8.54 -7.77
C GLU A 46 0.86 -7.77 -6.53
N ILE A 47 0.86 -6.43 -6.56
CA ILE A 47 1.17 -5.58 -5.40
C ILE A 47 0.19 -5.87 -4.25
N LYS A 48 -1.12 -5.95 -4.54
CA LYS A 48 -2.13 -6.27 -3.51
C LYS A 48 -1.89 -7.64 -2.88
N GLN A 49 -1.50 -8.65 -3.66
CA GLN A 49 -1.13 -9.97 -3.12
C GLN A 49 0.11 -9.88 -2.23
N LEU A 50 1.16 -9.18 -2.67
CA LEU A 50 2.38 -9.00 -1.88
C LEU A 50 2.11 -8.25 -0.57
N LYS A 51 1.27 -7.21 -0.59
CA LYS A 51 0.86 -6.48 0.62
C LYS A 51 0.16 -7.40 1.64
N ARG A 52 -0.77 -8.24 1.18
CA ARG A 52 -1.44 -9.25 2.04
C ARG A 52 -0.45 -10.26 2.62
N THR A 53 0.51 -10.73 1.82
CA THR A 53 1.55 -11.63 2.31
C THR A 53 2.41 -10.94 3.36
N ARG A 54 2.84 -9.70 3.12
CA ARG A 54 3.61 -8.89 4.08
C ARG A 54 2.85 -8.70 5.39
N GLU A 55 1.56 -8.38 5.33
CA GLU A 55 0.69 -8.26 6.51
C GLU A 55 0.64 -9.56 7.31
N ARG A 56 0.51 -10.70 6.64
CA ARG A 56 0.58 -12.01 7.30
C ARG A 56 1.92 -12.20 8.02
N GLN A 57 3.04 -11.86 7.39
CA GLN A 57 4.35 -11.98 8.04
C GLN A 57 4.48 -11.06 9.26
N PHE A 58 3.90 -9.86 9.23
CA PHE A 58 3.84 -8.99 10.41
C PHE A 58 3.00 -9.57 11.54
N LEU A 59 1.87 -10.22 11.22
CA LEU A 59 1.03 -10.88 12.22
C LEU A 59 1.77 -12.04 12.90
N GLU A 60 2.43 -12.91 12.13
CA GLU A 60 3.22 -14.04 12.66
C GLU A 60 4.38 -13.54 13.54
N LEU A 61 5.09 -12.51 13.09
CA LEU A 61 6.16 -11.86 13.87
C LEU A 61 5.62 -11.24 15.17
N GLY A 62 4.45 -10.58 15.10
CA GLY A 62 3.77 -9.99 16.25
C GLY A 62 3.36 -11.04 17.27
N GLN A 63 2.82 -12.18 16.82
CA GLN A 63 2.48 -13.32 17.67
C GLN A 63 3.71 -13.87 18.40
N LEU A 64 4.81 -14.11 17.68
CA LEU A 64 6.05 -14.57 18.30
C LEU A 64 6.60 -13.57 19.33
N THR A 65 6.54 -12.28 19.02
CA THR A 65 7.00 -11.23 19.94
C THR A 65 6.12 -11.18 21.19
N PHE A 66 4.81 -11.31 21.04
CA PHE A 66 3.87 -11.37 22.15
C PHE A 66 4.08 -12.61 23.04
N ASP A 67 4.30 -13.77 22.44
CA ASP A 67 4.58 -15.01 23.17
C ASP A 67 5.89 -14.92 23.98
N LEU A 68 6.94 -14.31 23.40
CA LEU A 68 8.20 -14.06 24.09
C LEU A 68 8.07 -13.03 25.22
N ALA A 69 7.22 -12.01 25.03
CA ALA A 69 6.87 -11.05 26.08
C ALA A 69 6.20 -11.74 27.26
N ASN A 70 5.20 -12.59 27.02
CA ASN A 70 4.52 -13.34 28.07
C ASN A 70 5.45 -14.29 28.83
N LYS A 71 6.50 -14.79 28.19
CA LYS A 71 7.52 -15.65 28.81
C LYS A 71 8.63 -14.90 29.53
N ASN A 72 8.62 -13.55 29.51
CA ASN A 72 9.73 -12.70 29.97
C ASN A 72 11.07 -12.98 29.25
N GLU A 73 11.02 -13.48 28.01
CA GLU A 73 12.17 -13.89 27.21
C GLU A 73 12.49 -12.91 26.06
N LEU A 74 11.98 -11.67 26.11
CA LEU A 74 12.18 -10.65 25.06
C LEU A 74 13.65 -10.39 24.72
N GLY A 75 14.57 -10.56 25.67
CA GLY A 75 16.01 -10.43 25.42
C GLY A 75 16.56 -11.46 24.42
N THR A 76 15.81 -12.52 24.11
CA THR A 76 16.17 -13.55 23.12
C THR A 76 15.55 -13.30 21.74
N LEU A 77 14.67 -12.31 21.59
CA LEU A 77 13.95 -11.99 20.34
C LEU A 77 14.91 -11.81 19.16
N GLY A 78 15.97 -11.01 19.34
CA GLY A 78 16.96 -10.77 18.29
C GLY A 78 17.85 -11.97 17.96
N LYS A 79 17.89 -12.99 18.83
CA LYS A 79 18.63 -14.24 18.64
C LYS A 79 17.77 -15.36 18.07
N ASN A 80 16.47 -15.14 17.97
CA ASN A 80 15.55 -16.14 17.43
C ASN A 80 15.64 -16.14 15.90
N ASP A 81 16.04 -17.28 15.33
CA ASP A 81 16.22 -17.43 13.88
C ASP A 81 14.92 -17.18 13.11
N SER A 82 13.77 -17.60 13.65
CA SER A 82 12.46 -17.38 13.03
C SER A 82 12.14 -15.89 12.95
N VAL A 83 12.44 -15.12 14.00
CA VAL A 83 12.26 -13.66 14.00
C VAL A 83 13.11 -13.00 12.90
N GLN A 84 14.38 -13.39 12.77
CA GLN A 84 15.24 -12.87 11.73
C GLN A 84 14.74 -13.24 10.32
N GLN A 85 14.21 -14.46 10.16
CA GLN A 85 13.61 -14.91 8.91
C GLN A 85 12.41 -14.03 8.54
N TYR A 86 11.45 -13.83 9.43
CA TYR A 86 10.28 -12.99 9.17
C TYR A 86 10.68 -11.54 8.81
N VAL A 87 11.65 -10.97 9.52
CA VAL A 87 12.17 -9.63 9.21
C VAL A 87 12.77 -9.57 7.81
N ASN A 88 13.54 -10.58 7.39
CA ASN A 88 14.14 -10.63 6.06
C ASN A 88 13.09 -10.83 4.95
N GLU A 89 12.08 -11.67 5.21
CA GLU A 89 10.95 -11.86 4.29
C GLU A 89 10.17 -10.56 4.11
N ILE A 90 9.86 -9.84 5.20
CA ILE A 90 9.18 -8.54 5.16
C ILE A 90 9.99 -7.51 4.36
N LYS A 91 11.32 -7.45 4.55
CA LYS A 91 12.21 -6.56 3.78
C LYS A 91 12.18 -6.89 2.29
N THR A 92 12.24 -8.18 1.95
CA THR A 92 12.19 -8.66 0.56
C THR A 92 10.86 -8.29 -0.09
N LEU A 93 9.74 -8.57 0.58
CA LEU A 93 8.39 -8.20 0.09
C LEU A 93 8.24 -6.69 -0.09
N THR A 94 8.80 -5.90 0.82
CA THR A 94 8.76 -4.43 0.73
C THR A 94 9.55 -3.92 -0.48
N ALA A 95 10.73 -4.49 -0.73
CA ALA A 95 11.53 -4.17 -1.91
C ALA A 95 10.80 -4.56 -3.21
N GLU A 96 10.19 -5.74 -3.27
CA GLU A 96 9.42 -6.20 -4.43
C GLU A 96 8.21 -5.31 -4.72
N ILE A 97 7.49 -4.87 -3.69
CA ILE A 97 6.39 -3.90 -3.82
C ILE A 97 6.92 -2.58 -4.42
N GLY A 98 8.05 -2.06 -3.91
CA GLY A 98 8.65 -0.83 -4.43
C GLY A 98 9.08 -0.95 -5.90
N ILE A 99 9.68 -2.07 -6.30
CA ILE A 99 10.06 -2.33 -7.70
C ILE A 99 8.83 -2.36 -8.61
N LYS A 100 7.75 -3.02 -8.17
CA LYS A 100 6.50 -3.10 -8.94
C LYS A 100 5.80 -1.74 -9.03
N GLN A 101 5.84 -0.94 -7.98
CA GLN A 101 5.29 0.42 -8.00
C GLN A 101 6.07 1.31 -8.98
N ALA A 102 7.41 1.27 -8.95
CA ALA A 102 8.24 1.97 -9.92
C ALA A 102 7.98 1.51 -11.37
N ARG A 103 7.61 0.23 -11.57
CA ARG A 103 7.20 -0.27 -12.89
C ARG A 103 5.86 0.32 -13.34
N ILE A 104 4.90 0.50 -12.44
CA ILE A 104 3.64 1.21 -12.75
C ILE A 104 3.96 2.65 -13.17
N ASP A 105 4.81 3.35 -12.44
CA ASP A 105 5.21 4.73 -12.76
C ASP A 105 5.94 4.83 -14.11
N ALA A 106 6.80 3.86 -14.42
CA ALA A 106 7.45 3.77 -15.72
C ALA A 106 6.45 3.53 -16.86
N ILE A 107 5.43 2.69 -16.66
CA ILE A 107 4.35 2.49 -17.64
C ILE A 107 3.56 3.79 -17.82
N HIS A 108 3.17 4.47 -16.74
CA HIS A 108 2.49 5.77 -16.87
C HIS A 108 3.33 6.80 -17.64
N ALA A 109 4.66 6.80 -17.47
CA ALA A 109 5.58 7.65 -18.22
C ALA A 109 5.69 7.26 -19.71
N GLU A 110 5.64 5.96 -20.04
CA GLU A 110 5.63 5.44 -21.42
C GLU A 110 4.34 5.82 -22.17
N PHE A 111 3.18 5.86 -21.49
CA PHE A 111 1.86 6.10 -22.11
C PHE A 111 1.33 7.54 -21.95
N GLY A 112 2.01 8.40 -21.20
CA GLY A 112 1.81 9.86 -21.21
C GLY A 112 0.50 10.36 -20.60
N MET A 113 -0.18 9.56 -19.75
CA MET A 113 -1.39 9.99 -19.06
C MET A 113 -1.42 9.51 -17.60
N PRO A 114 -1.79 10.37 -16.64
CA PRO A 114 -2.09 9.93 -15.28
C PRO A 114 -3.42 9.16 -15.30
N VAL A 115 -3.38 7.89 -14.91
CA VAL A 115 -4.60 7.10 -14.67
C VAL A 115 -5.19 7.56 -13.33
N GLU A 116 -6.07 8.57 -13.39
CA GLU A 116 -6.80 9.15 -12.26
C GLU A 116 -7.86 8.19 -11.64
N GLY A 117 -7.67 6.87 -11.77
CA GLY A 117 -8.71 5.86 -11.52
C GLY A 117 -8.41 4.82 -10.44
N PHE A 118 -7.23 4.83 -9.81
CA PHE A 118 -6.95 3.96 -8.67
C PHE A 118 -6.72 4.84 -7.44
N VAL A 119 -7.77 4.96 -6.64
CA VAL A 119 -7.64 5.39 -5.24
C VAL A 119 -6.63 4.46 -4.58
N GLU A 120 -5.42 4.97 -4.34
CA GLU A 120 -4.55 4.42 -3.32
C GLU A 120 -5.34 4.42 -2.02
N GLU A 121 -5.75 3.23 -1.56
CA GLU A 121 -6.02 3.08 -0.14
C GLU A 121 -4.72 3.44 0.56
N ALA A 122 -4.74 4.58 1.26
CA ALA A 122 -3.62 5.06 2.04
C ALA A 122 -3.08 3.90 2.89
N ASP A 123 -1.80 3.58 2.72
CA ASP A 123 -1.11 2.62 3.58
C ASP A 123 -1.13 3.22 5.01
N ILE A 124 -2.05 2.74 5.87
CA ILE A 124 -2.30 3.27 7.22
C ILE A 124 -1.07 3.09 8.15
N HIS A 125 -0.01 2.41 7.70
CA HIS A 125 1.15 2.08 8.52
C HIS A 125 2.43 2.89 8.27
N SER A 126 2.39 3.98 7.48
CA SER A 126 3.56 4.87 7.28
C SER A 126 3.61 6.04 8.27
N ALA A 127 3.25 5.84 9.54
CA ALA A 127 3.49 6.82 10.60
C ALA A 127 4.00 6.13 11.86
N SER A 128 5.30 5.84 11.87
CA SER A 128 6.08 5.70 13.10
C SER A 128 7.50 6.15 12.77
N GLU A 129 7.65 7.46 12.62
CA GLU A 129 8.95 8.10 12.78
C GLU A 129 9.34 8.00 14.25
N GLY A 130 10.60 7.64 14.48
CA GLY A 130 11.11 7.24 15.79
C GLY A 130 10.93 8.27 16.88
N GLY A 131 10.48 7.79 18.04
CA GLY A 131 10.66 8.44 19.32
C GLY A 131 11.90 7.86 19.99
N THR A 132 12.97 8.65 20.05
CA THR A 132 14.12 8.45 20.94
C THR A 132 13.63 8.29 22.39
N VAL A 133 13.89 7.13 22.98
CA VAL A 133 13.79 6.95 24.45
C VAL A 133 15.02 7.59 25.08
N GLU A 134 14.83 8.81 25.57
CA GLU A 134 15.77 9.46 26.46
C GLU A 134 15.60 8.89 27.88
N ASN A 135 16.74 8.48 28.42
CA ASN A 135 16.95 7.81 29.69
C ASN A 135 16.60 8.76 30.86
N ALA A 136 15.77 8.33 31.82
CA ALA A 136 15.68 8.96 33.13
C ALA A 136 15.73 7.88 34.22
N GLU A 137 16.78 7.98 35.01
CA GLU A 137 17.21 7.02 36.02
C GLU A 137 16.18 6.77 37.12
N THR A 138 16.21 5.52 37.56
CA THR A 138 15.59 4.96 38.75
C THR A 138 16.09 5.65 40.02
N LYS A 139 15.18 6.01 40.94
CA LYS A 139 15.43 5.91 42.39
C LYS A 139 14.21 5.32 43.08
N ILE A 140 14.35 4.04 43.42
CA ILE A 140 13.59 3.32 44.42
C ILE A 140 14.06 3.82 45.79
N SER A 141 13.13 4.11 46.69
CA SER A 141 13.36 4.03 48.13
C SER A 141 12.22 3.21 48.73
N ASP A 142 12.60 2.01 49.18
CA ASP A 142 11.82 1.12 50.03
C ASP A 142 11.51 1.81 51.37
N ASP A 143 10.30 1.60 51.92
CA ASP A 143 10.15 1.32 53.35
C ASP A 143 8.81 0.59 53.61
N ASP A 144 8.95 -0.62 54.15
CA ASP A 144 7.90 -1.51 54.64
C ASP A 144 7.26 -0.98 55.93
N SER A 145 5.94 -1.16 56.12
CA SER A 145 5.40 -1.83 57.32
C SER A 145 3.86 -1.92 57.32
N ASP A 146 3.40 -3.15 57.13
CA ASP A 146 2.52 -3.94 58.01
C ASP A 146 1.25 -3.32 58.68
N LYS A 147 0.14 -4.05 58.41
CA LYS A 147 -0.97 -4.43 59.31
C LYS A 147 -2.13 -3.48 59.70
N SER A 148 -3.32 -3.98 59.32
CA SER A 148 -4.46 -4.39 60.18
C SER A 148 -5.71 -3.50 60.30
N ASP A 149 -6.84 -4.22 60.21
CA ASP A 149 -8.22 -3.97 60.69
C ASP A 149 -9.03 -2.79 60.11
N SER A 150 -10.14 -3.04 59.41
CA SER A 150 -11.45 -3.57 59.85
C SER A 150 -12.43 -2.48 60.31
N THR A 151 -13.54 -2.40 59.56
CA THR A 151 -14.93 -2.09 59.99
C THR A 151 -15.29 -0.73 60.61
N ASP A 152 -16.17 -0.04 59.88
CA ASP A 152 -17.48 0.51 60.31
C ASP A 152 -17.55 1.72 61.27
N ALA A 153 -18.70 2.40 61.17
CA ALA A 153 -19.30 3.40 62.06
C ALA A 153 -18.88 4.89 61.92
N LYS A 154 -19.70 5.60 61.13
CA LYS A 154 -20.55 6.75 61.51
C LYS A 154 -19.96 7.90 62.36
N LYS A 155 -20.27 9.12 61.88
CA LYS A 155 -20.72 10.31 62.62
C LYS A 155 -19.71 11.47 62.75
N LYS A 156 -19.86 12.51 61.93
CA LYS A 156 -20.39 13.81 62.37
C LYS A 156 -20.77 14.69 61.19
#